data_AF-A0A7W1UXU0-F1
#
_entry.id   AF-A0A7W1UXU0-F1
#
_cell.length_a   1.000
_cell.length_b   1.000
_cell.length_c   1.000
_cell.angle_alpha   90.00
_cell.angle_beta   90.00
_cell.angle_gamma   90.00
#
_symmetry.space_group_name_H-M   'P 1'
#
loop_
_entity.id
_entity.type
_entity.pdbx_description
1 polymer ?
#
loop_
_entity_poly.entity_id
_entity_poly.type
_entity_poly.pdbx_seq_one_letter_code
_entity_poly.pdbx_strand_id
1 'polypeptide(L)' 'SLQLNLLSLSNHYGNEVQKKAYELLTENMIDFVATDAHKPLHLEKIRQIKIQKKMEENLKRITANTREAFRIST' A
#
# COMPACT_ATOMS: atom_id res chain seq x y z
N SER A 1 -3.23 4.10 14.17
CA SER A 1 -3.60 3.83 12.77
C SER A 1 -2.35 3.82 11.93
N LEU A 2 -2.16 2.83 11.06
CA LEU A 2 -0.98 2.70 10.18
C LEU A 2 -1.32 2.96 8.71
N GLN A 3 -0.34 3.46 7.96
CA GLN A 3 -0.42 3.72 6.53
C GLN A 3 0.66 2.90 5.78
N LEU A 4 0.24 2.21 4.72
CA LEU A 4 1.11 1.43 3.84
C LEU A 4 1.67 2.30 2.72
N ASN A 5 2.99 2.49 2.68
CA ASN A 5 3.67 2.99 1.48
C ASN A 5 3.62 1.90 0.41
N LEU A 6 3.05 2.19 -0.77
CA LEU A 6 2.89 1.22 -1.85
C LEU A 6 4.21 0.59 -2.30
N LEU A 7 5.33 1.31 -2.25
CA LEU A 7 6.64 0.77 -2.61
C LEU A 7 7.09 -0.35 -1.67
N SER A 8 6.58 -0.39 -0.43
CA SER A 8 6.84 -1.48 0.51
C SER A 8 6.23 -2.81 0.09
N LEU A 9 5.33 -2.86 -0.89
CA LEU A 9 4.84 -4.12 -1.47
C LEU A 9 5.81 -4.72 -2.51
N SER A 10 6.90 -4.01 -2.82
CA SER A 10 7.98 -4.42 -3.72
C SER A 10 9.31 -4.53 -2.98
N ASN A 11 10.35 -5.01 -3.64
CA ASN A 11 11.70 -5.05 -3.09
C ASN A 11 12.40 -3.65 -3.07
N HIS A 12 11.66 -2.55 -3.12
CA HIS A 12 12.24 -1.20 -3.15
C HIS A 12 13.05 -0.89 -1.88
N TYR A 13 12.56 -1.32 -0.72
CA TYR A 13 13.21 -1.13 0.59
C TYR A 13 13.87 -2.40 1.13
N GLY A 14 13.99 -3.46 0.31
CA GLY A 14 14.52 -4.76 0.71
C GLY A 14 13.46 -5.78 1.11
N ASN A 15 13.87 -7.06 1.11
CA ASN A 15 12.98 -8.21 1.32
C ASN A 15 12.31 -8.21 2.70
N GLU A 16 13.02 -7.79 3.76
CA GLU A 16 12.47 -7.77 5.12
C GLU A 16 11.34 -6.74 5.25
N VAL A 17 11.50 -5.56 4.64
CA VAL A 17 10.44 -4.54 4.62
C VAL A 17 9.23 -5.04 3.83
N GLN A 18 9.47 -5.71 2.69
CA GLN A 18 8.40 -6.30 1.91
C GLN A 18 7.61 -7.35 2.70
N LYS A 19 8.31 -8.29 3.33
CA LYS A 19 7.71 -9.31 4.19
C LYS A 19 6.89 -8.67 5.30
N LYS A 20 7.44 -7.66 5.99
CA LYS A 20 6.73 -7.01 7.08
C LYS A 20 5.50 -6.24 6.62
N ALA A 21 5.56 -5.60 5.46
CA ALA A 21 4.40 -4.92 4.86
C ALA A 21 3.26 -5.92 4.58
N TYR A 22 3.57 -7.10 4.06
CA TYR A 22 2.57 -8.15 3.85
C TYR A 22 2.01 -8.70 5.16
N GLU A 23 2.85 -8.98 6.17
CA GLU A 23 2.39 -9.41 7.51
C GLU A 23 1.36 -8.43 8.09
N LEU A 24 1.73 -7.15 8.19
CA LEU A 24 0.87 -6.10 8.75
C LEU A 24 -0.42 -5.93 7.95
N LEU A 25 -0.35 -6.04 6.62
CA LEU A 25 -1.52 -5.98 5.76
C LEU A 25 -2.49 -7.15 6.01
N THR A 26 -1.95 -8.36 6.19
CA THR A 26 -2.75 -9.57 6.46
C THR A 26 -3.32 -9.63 7.86
N GLU A 27 -2.61 -9.07 8.85
CA GLU A 27 -3.07 -8.95 10.24
C GLU A 27 -4.08 -7.79 10.42
N ASN A 28 -4.47 -7.12 9.34
CA ASN A 28 -5.37 -5.96 9.35
C ASN A 28 -4.87 -4.80 10.22
N MET A 29 -3.54 -4.66 10.37
CA MET A 29 -2.90 -3.60 11.15
C MET A 29 -2.78 -2.27 10.40
N ILE A 30 -3.07 -2.28 9.09
CA ILE A 30 -2.96 -1.14 8.18
C ILE A 30 -4.36 -0.61 7.86
N ASP A 31 -4.54 0.69 8.05
CA ASP A 31 -5.80 1.38 7.79
C ASP A 31 -5.78 2.14 6.46
N PHE A 32 -4.61 2.67 6.08
CA PHE A 32 -4.47 3.57 4.94
C PHE A 32 -3.39 3.13 3.96
N VAL A 33 -3.42 3.68 2.75
CA VAL A 33 -2.41 3.47 1.71
C VAL A 33 -2.04 4.77 1.03
N ALA A 34 -0.76 4.96 0.70
CA ALA A 34 -0.29 6.13 -0.04
C ALA A 34 0.93 5.78 -0.90
N THR A 35 1.21 6.64 -1.89
CA THR A 35 2.36 6.46 -2.79
C THR A 35 3.67 6.93 -2.17
N ASP A 36 3.61 7.94 -1.29
CA ASP A 36 4.78 8.69 -0.79
C ASP A 36 5.76 9.09 -1.92
N ALA A 37 5.20 9.37 -3.10
CA ALA A 37 5.98 9.61 -4.30
C ALA A 37 6.51 11.04 -4.31
N HIS A 38 7.83 11.17 -4.38
CA HIS A 38 8.53 12.45 -4.60
C HIS A 38 9.30 12.48 -5.93
N LYS A 39 9.19 11.41 -6.75
CA LYS A 39 9.77 11.29 -8.10
C LYS A 39 8.83 10.50 -9.03
N PRO A 40 8.78 10.82 -10.33
CA PRO A 40 7.99 10.05 -11.30
C PRO A 40 8.32 8.55 -11.32
N LEU A 41 9.59 8.20 -11.15
CA LEU A 41 10.05 6.81 -11.07
C LEU A 41 9.36 5.99 -9.96
N HIS A 42 8.91 6.63 -8.87
CA HIS A 42 8.18 5.92 -7.81
C HIS A 42 6.84 5.43 -8.32
N LEU A 43 6.13 6.24 -9.10
CA LEU A 43 4.86 5.89 -9.70
C LEU A 43 5.02 4.77 -10.73
N GLU A 44 6.08 4.82 -11.55
CA GLU A 44 6.39 3.75 -12.50
C GLU A 44 6.68 2.42 -11.80
N LYS A 45 7.47 2.44 -10.71
CA LYS A 45 7.70 1.25 -9.89
C LYS A 45 6.40 0.71 -9.28
N ILE A 46 5.55 1.58 -8.75
CA ILE A 46 4.25 1.20 -8.18
C ILE A 46 3.36 0.52 -9.24
N ARG A 47 3.32 1.04 -10.47
CA ARG A 47 2.56 0.44 -11.58
C ARG A 47 3.03 -0.97 -11.96
N GLN A 48 4.29 -1.31 -11.69
CA GLN A 48 4.88 -2.59 -12.01
C GLN A 48 4.75 -3.63 -10.87
N ILE A 49 4.25 -3.23 -9.69
CA ILE A 49 4.12 -4.15 -8.56
C ILE A 49 3.12 -5.26 -8.89
N LYS A 50 3.58 -6.50 -8.78
CA LYS A 50 2.73 -7.69 -8.86
C LYS A 50 2.41 -8.17 -7.45
N ILE A 51 1.12 -8.18 -7.14
CA ILE A 51 0.58 -8.63 -5.86
C ILE A 51 -0.06 -10.01 -6.00
N GLN A 52 0.00 -10.79 -4.94
CA GLN A 52 -0.68 -12.09 -4.89
C GLN A 52 -2.20 -11.85 -4.80
N LYS A 53 -2.99 -12.64 -5.55
CA LYS A 53 -4.45 -12.52 -5.59
C LYS A 53 -5.11 -12.55 -4.20
N LYS A 54 -4.57 -13.33 -3.26
CA LYS A 54 -5.07 -13.38 -1.87
C LYS A 54 -5.01 -12.04 -1.14
N MET A 55 -4.18 -11.08 -1.57
CA MET A 55 -4.04 -9.76 -0.94
C MET A 55 -5.02 -8.72 -1.51
N GLU A 56 -5.76 -9.07 -2.57
CA GLU A 56 -6.64 -8.15 -3.29
C GLU A 56 -7.69 -7.50 -2.37
N GLU A 57 -8.34 -8.30 -1.52
CA GLU A 57 -9.37 -7.81 -0.61
C GLU A 57 -8.81 -6.89 0.49
N ASN A 58 -7.64 -7.22 1.06
CA ASN A 58 -6.97 -6.34 2.03
C ASN A 58 -6.65 -4.97 1.39
N LEU A 59 -6.15 -4.96 0.15
CA LEU A 59 -5.80 -3.72 -0.56
C LEU A 59 -7.02 -2.90 -0.95
N LYS A 60 -8.10 -3.55 -1.43
CA LYS A 60 -9.38 -2.88 -1.70
C LYS A 60 -9.90 -2.17 -0.45
N ARG A 61 -9.87 -2.85 0.70
CA ARG A 61 -10.33 -2.30 1.98
C ARG A 61 -9.57 -1.04 2.37
N ILE A 62 -8.23 -1.10 2.45
CA ILE A 62 -7.44 0.07 2.89
C ILE A 62 -7.49 1.22 1.86
N THR A 63 -7.65 0.90 0.57
CA THR A 63 -7.82 1.90 -0.49
C THR A 63 -9.17 2.61 -0.35
N ALA A 64 -10.25 1.85 -0.13
CA ALA A 64 -11.57 2.42 0.13
C ALA A 64 -11.56 3.28 1.40
N ASN A 65 -10.94 2.79 2.48
CA ASN A 65 -10.81 3.53 3.73
C ASN A 65 -10.04 4.84 3.56
N THR A 66 -8.93 4.81 2.82
CA THR A 66 -8.16 6.02 2.48
C THR A 66 -9.02 7.01 1.70
N ARG A 67 -9.74 6.53 0.67
CA ARG A 67 -10.60 7.39 -0.15
C ARG A 67 -11.70 8.06 0.66
N GLU A 68 -12.34 7.33 1.57
CA GLU A 68 -13.42 7.87 2.40
C GLU A 68 -12.89 8.85 3.45
N ALA A 69 -11.82 8.47 4.17
CA ALA A 69 -11.23 9.31 5.22
C ALA A 69 -10.71 10.66 4.71
N PHE A 70 -10.21 10.69 3.46
CA PHE A 70 -9.68 11.91 2.83
C PHE A 70 -10.60 12.45 1.73
N ARG A 71 -11.88 12.05 1.71
CA ARG A 71 -12.86 12.56 0.76
C ARG A 71 -13.12 14.03 1.06
N ILE A 72 -12.78 14.91 0.11
CA ILE A 72 -13.18 16.32 0.19
C ILE A 72 -14.66 16.40 -0.17
N SER A 73 -15.46 16.95 0.75
CA SER A 73 -16.86 17.27 0.48
C SER A 73 -16.90 18.55 -0.35
N THR A 74 -17.05 18.41 -1.66
CA THR A 74 -17.41 19.51 -2.57
C THR A 74 -18.91 19.77 -2.54
#